data_AF-A0A1X7SSM3-F1
#
_entry.id   AF-A0A1X7SSM3-F1
#
_cell.length_a   1.000
_cell.length_b   1.000
_cell.length_c   1.000
_cell.angle_alpha   90.00
_cell.angle_beta   90.00
_cell.angle_gamma   90.00
#
_symmetry.space_group_name_H-M   'P 1'
#
loop_
_entity.id
_entity.type
_entity.pdbx_description
1 polymer ?
#
loop_
_entity_poly.entity_id
_entity_poly.type
_entity_poly.pdbx_seq_one_letter_code
_entity_poly.pdbx_strand_id
1 'polypeptide(L)'
;METVMKNLDQQYAALNMVSMISRYGTEQQGANARDAELLTRERLCRALSMFELVMQRIKSFLTCDPIWEGPPPANGVMSIDECQEFHRLWSAIQFAYCLPPTKGEITIEQCYGEGLQWAGCVIMTLLAQEKRFASLDFSYHLLRVHEFDGQDGNVQGIDLKQMIKRIKVYRDLNNQIFVILNKHLSSSDILQRQVREYQPPIFQATQA
;
A
#
# COMPACT_ATOMS: atom_id res chain seq x y z
N MET A 1 24.54 7.48 -35.95
CA MET A 1 23.16 7.43 -35.43
C MET A 1 22.40 8.72 -35.73
N GLU A 2 22.93 9.91 -35.41
CA GLU A 2 22.25 11.18 -35.68
C GLU A 2 21.89 11.42 -37.16
N THR A 3 22.79 11.08 -38.09
CA THR A 3 22.53 11.20 -39.54
C THR A 3 21.40 10.30 -40.02
N VAL A 4 21.28 9.10 -39.44
CA VAL A 4 20.19 8.16 -39.74
C VAL A 4 18.87 8.70 -39.19
N MET A 5 18.88 9.25 -37.97
CA MET A 5 17.69 9.86 -37.35
C MET A 5 17.16 11.04 -38.17
N LYS A 6 18.05 11.93 -38.62
CA LYS A 6 17.70 13.08 -39.47
C LYS A 6 17.13 12.65 -40.83
N ASN A 7 17.66 11.60 -41.43
CA ASN A 7 17.15 11.08 -42.70
C ASN A 7 15.74 10.48 -42.53
N LEU A 8 15.48 9.79 -41.41
CA LEU A 8 14.15 9.28 -41.07
C LEU A 8 13.15 10.41 -40.79
N ASP A 9 13.56 11.44 -40.05
CA ASP A 9 12.72 12.62 -39.80
C ASP A 9 12.31 13.32 -41.10
N GLN A 10 13.23 13.42 -42.08
CA GLN A 10 12.91 13.96 -43.41
C GLN A 10 11.95 13.06 -44.18
N GLN A 11 12.12 11.74 -44.10
CA GLN A 11 11.24 10.77 -44.77
C GLN A 11 9.79 10.83 -44.23
N TYR A 12 9.63 11.06 -42.93
CA TYR A 12 8.31 11.14 -42.27
C TYR A 12 7.78 12.57 -42.08
N ALA A 13 8.47 13.60 -42.59
CA ALA A 13 8.09 15.00 -42.41
C ALA A 13 6.67 15.30 -42.92
N ALA A 14 6.23 14.63 -43.99
CA ALA A 14 4.88 14.79 -44.56
C ALA A 14 3.76 14.25 -43.64
N LEU A 15 4.09 13.38 -42.67
CA LEU A 15 3.14 12.86 -41.68
C LEU A 15 2.95 13.80 -40.49
N ASN A 16 3.78 14.85 -40.36
CA ASN A 16 3.60 15.86 -39.32
C ASN A 16 2.38 16.73 -39.64
N MET A 17 1.23 16.30 -39.12
CA MET A 17 -0.08 16.89 -39.38
C MET A 17 -0.12 18.38 -39.04
N VAL A 18 0.45 18.79 -37.90
CA VAL A 18 0.43 20.19 -37.47
C VAL A 18 1.29 21.08 -38.37
N SER A 19 2.45 20.58 -38.81
CA SER A 19 3.28 21.28 -39.79
C SER A 19 2.59 21.42 -41.14
N MET A 20 1.91 20.38 -41.62
CA MET A 20 1.19 20.42 -42.89
C MET A 20 -0.03 21.35 -42.85
N ILE A 21 -0.85 21.27 -41.79
CA ILE A 21 -2.02 22.14 -41.63
C ILE A 21 -1.61 23.60 -41.40
N SER A 22 -0.51 23.86 -40.70
CA SER A 22 -0.01 25.23 -40.53
C SER A 22 0.52 25.84 -41.83
N ARG A 23 0.97 25.00 -42.79
CA ARG A 23 1.51 25.44 -44.08
C ARG A 23 0.43 25.60 -45.16
N TYR A 24 -0.61 24.76 -45.14
CA TYR A 24 -1.61 24.68 -46.22
C TYR A 24 -3.05 24.93 -45.77
N GLY A 25 -3.32 24.96 -44.47
CA GLY A 25 -4.66 25.15 -43.90
C GLY A 25 -4.97 26.60 -43.52
N THR A 26 -6.19 26.82 -43.06
CA THR A 26 -6.63 28.10 -42.50
C THR A 26 -6.11 28.31 -41.09
N GLU A 27 -6.12 29.55 -40.60
CA GLU A 27 -5.72 29.88 -39.23
C GLU A 27 -6.54 29.09 -38.18
N GLN A 28 -7.84 28.94 -38.41
CA GLN A 28 -8.73 28.15 -37.55
C GLN A 28 -8.39 26.65 -37.58
N GLN A 29 -8.06 26.10 -38.75
CA GLN A 29 -7.62 24.70 -38.86
C GLN A 29 -6.28 24.48 -38.16
N GLY A 30 -5.36 25.45 -38.25
CA GLY A 30 -4.09 25.44 -37.54
C GLY A 30 -4.26 25.46 -36.01
N ALA A 31 -5.18 26.28 -35.50
CA ALA A 31 -5.53 26.30 -34.07
C ALA A 31 -6.08 24.94 -33.61
N ASN A 32 -7.09 24.41 -34.31
CA ASN A 32 -7.68 23.11 -33.98
C ASN A 32 -6.67 21.96 -34.04
N ALA A 33 -5.74 21.99 -35.01
CA ALA A 33 -4.70 20.97 -35.14
C ALA A 33 -3.71 20.98 -33.98
N ARG A 34 -3.33 22.17 -33.47
CA ARG A 34 -2.47 22.30 -32.29
C ARG A 34 -3.15 21.79 -31.02
N ASP A 35 -4.43 22.10 -30.83
CA ASP A 35 -5.20 21.61 -29.69
C ASP A 35 -5.38 20.09 -29.75
N ALA A 36 -5.68 19.54 -30.94
CA ALA A 36 -5.79 18.10 -31.16
C ALA A 36 -4.45 17.37 -30.92
N GLU A 37 -3.32 17.95 -31.34
CA GLU A 37 -1.99 17.41 -31.05
C GLU A 37 -1.73 17.38 -29.55
N LEU A 38 -2.05 18.47 -28.82
CA LEU A 38 -1.91 18.53 -27.38
C LEU A 38 -2.73 17.42 -26.69
N LEU A 39 -4.01 17.27 -27.03
CA LEU A 39 -4.89 16.23 -26.46
C LEU A 39 -4.45 14.81 -26.80
N THR A 40 -3.88 14.60 -28.00
CA THR A 40 -3.38 13.28 -28.41
C THR A 40 -2.09 12.92 -27.69
N ARG A 41 -1.25 13.93 -27.43
CA ARG A 41 0.06 13.81 -26.82
C ARG A 41 -0.03 13.70 -25.31
N GLU A 42 -0.76 14.58 -24.65
CA GLU A 42 -0.88 14.61 -23.18
C GLU A 42 -1.89 13.55 -22.71
N ARG A 43 -1.37 12.37 -22.33
CA ARG A 43 -2.16 11.25 -21.81
C ARG A 43 -1.83 11.01 -20.34
N LEU A 44 -2.83 10.58 -19.56
CA LEU A 44 -2.67 10.25 -18.14
C LEU A 44 -1.50 9.29 -17.87
N CYS A 45 -1.27 8.33 -18.77
CA CYS A 45 -0.20 7.33 -18.65
C CYS A 45 1.23 7.91 -18.67
N ARG A 46 1.42 9.19 -18.97
CA ARG A 46 2.76 9.80 -19.06
C ARG A 46 3.34 10.21 -17.71
N ALA A 47 2.51 10.70 -16.79
CA ALA A 47 3.02 11.29 -15.54
C ALA A 47 1.99 11.38 -14.40
N LEU A 48 0.75 10.88 -14.56
CA LEU A 48 -0.30 11.05 -13.56
C LEU A 48 -0.81 9.69 -13.05
N SER A 49 -0.73 9.50 -11.73
CA SER A 49 -1.28 8.33 -11.03
C SER A 49 -2.59 8.70 -10.33
N MET A 50 -3.73 8.31 -10.91
CA MET A 50 -5.04 8.49 -10.27
C MET A 50 -5.15 7.70 -8.97
N PHE A 51 -4.44 6.57 -8.86
CA PHE A 51 -4.45 5.72 -7.69
C PHE A 51 -3.91 6.45 -6.45
N GLU A 52 -2.79 7.15 -6.59
CA GLU A 52 -2.19 7.91 -5.50
C GLU A 52 -3.14 9.01 -4.99
N LEU A 53 -3.80 9.72 -5.92
CA LEU A 53 -4.78 10.76 -5.57
C LEU A 53 -5.96 10.19 -4.77
N VAL A 54 -6.49 9.02 -5.18
CA VAL A 54 -7.57 8.34 -4.45
C VAL A 54 -7.09 7.93 -3.05
N MET A 55 -5.88 7.39 -2.93
CA MET A 55 -5.31 6.98 -1.64
C MET A 55 -5.10 8.17 -0.69
N GLN A 56 -4.61 9.30 -1.18
CA GLN A 56 -4.48 10.53 -0.39
C GLN A 56 -5.84 11.04 0.09
N ARG A 57 -6.87 10.94 -0.76
CA ARG A 57 -8.23 11.30 -0.36
C ARG A 57 -8.78 10.36 0.72
N ILE A 58 -8.55 9.05 0.61
CA ILE A 58 -8.93 8.09 1.65
C ILE A 58 -8.20 8.40 2.95
N LYS A 59 -6.89 8.70 2.89
CA LYS A 59 -6.09 9.08 4.07
C LYS A 59 -6.73 10.27 4.81
N SER A 60 -7.24 11.25 4.08
CA SER A 60 -7.91 12.42 4.68
C SER A 60 -9.15 12.05 5.52
N PHE A 61 -9.84 10.96 5.18
CA PHE A 61 -11.00 10.49 5.97
C PHE A 61 -10.58 9.78 7.27
N LEU A 62 -9.37 9.20 7.29
CA LEU A 62 -8.82 8.51 8.46
C LEU A 62 -8.20 9.49 9.45
N THR A 63 -7.62 10.60 8.99
CA THR A 63 -6.98 11.61 9.85
C THR A 63 -7.97 12.44 10.70
N CYS A 64 -9.27 12.34 10.42
CA CYS A 64 -10.29 13.10 11.15
C CYS A 64 -10.56 12.57 12.57
N ASP A 65 -10.26 11.30 12.84
CA ASP A 65 -10.59 10.64 14.10
C ASP A 65 -9.33 10.02 14.74
N PRO A 66 -9.00 10.36 16.00
CA PRO A 66 -7.83 9.79 16.68
C PRO A 66 -7.95 8.29 16.98
N ILE A 67 -9.14 7.68 16.85
CA ILE A 67 -9.35 6.25 17.13
C ILE A 67 -8.47 5.31 16.28
N TRP A 68 -8.05 5.78 15.09
CA TRP A 68 -7.25 4.97 14.16
C TRP A 68 -5.79 4.78 14.61
N GLU A 69 -5.22 5.80 15.27
CA GLU A 69 -3.84 5.82 15.76
C GLU A 69 -3.73 5.54 17.27
N GLY A 70 -4.81 5.77 18.02
CA GLY A 70 -4.81 5.61 19.47
C GLY A 70 -4.00 6.69 20.20
N PRO A 71 -3.90 6.61 21.53
CA PRO A 71 -3.11 7.54 22.32
C PRO A 71 -1.60 7.30 22.14
N PRO A 72 -0.75 8.28 22.48
CA PRO A 72 0.68 8.13 22.39
C PRO A 72 1.18 6.97 23.30
N PRO A 73 2.22 6.24 22.86
CA PRO A 73 2.69 5.06 23.57
C PRO A 73 3.37 5.39 24.90
N ALA A 74 3.14 4.58 25.92
CA ALA A 74 3.66 4.81 27.27
C ALA A 74 5.21 4.80 27.34
N ASN A 75 5.85 3.97 26.52
CA ASN A 75 7.32 3.90 26.40
C ASN A 75 7.92 5.04 25.57
N GLY A 76 7.09 5.93 25.02
CA GLY A 76 7.51 7.04 24.15
C GLY A 76 7.95 6.64 22.75
N VAL A 77 7.92 5.36 22.38
CA VAL A 77 8.38 4.81 21.09
C VAL A 77 7.23 4.25 20.26
N MET A 78 6.58 3.18 20.72
CA MET A 78 5.45 2.53 20.06
C MET A 78 4.67 1.64 21.04
N SER A 79 3.38 1.46 20.78
CA SER A 79 2.53 0.56 21.56
C SER A 79 2.92 -0.89 21.27
N ILE A 80 3.09 -1.69 22.32
CA ILE A 80 3.51 -3.08 22.20
C ILE A 80 2.33 -3.95 22.63
N ASP A 81 1.97 -3.97 23.90
CA ASP A 81 0.90 -4.87 24.37
C ASP A 81 -0.49 -4.23 24.23
N GLU A 82 -0.55 -2.91 24.09
CA GLU A 82 -1.79 -2.17 23.99
C GLU A 82 -2.50 -2.42 22.64
N CYS A 83 -3.78 -2.80 22.71
CA CYS A 83 -4.62 -3.02 21.54
C CYS A 83 -5.43 -1.77 21.16
N GLN A 84 -4.74 -0.65 20.91
CA GLN A 84 -5.36 0.66 20.69
C GLN A 84 -5.19 1.22 19.27
N GLU A 85 -4.40 0.56 18.42
CA GLU A 85 -4.21 0.93 17.01
C GLU A 85 -5.06 0.05 16.08
N PHE A 86 -5.42 0.55 14.90
CA PHE A 86 -6.22 -0.22 13.94
C PHE A 86 -5.60 -1.58 13.56
N HIS A 87 -4.29 -1.67 13.37
CA HIS A 87 -3.65 -2.95 13.02
C HIS A 87 -3.86 -4.04 14.07
N ARG A 88 -4.09 -3.68 15.34
CA ARG A 88 -4.40 -4.63 16.42
C ARG A 88 -5.81 -5.22 16.25
N LEU A 89 -6.78 -4.36 15.93
CA LEU A 89 -8.11 -4.82 15.53
C LEU A 89 -8.04 -5.71 14.28
N TRP A 90 -7.26 -5.29 13.28
CA TRP A 90 -7.06 -6.09 12.06
C TRP A 90 -6.43 -7.45 12.34
N SER A 91 -5.48 -7.53 13.27
CA SER A 91 -4.87 -8.79 13.71
C SER A 91 -5.89 -9.75 14.30
N ALA A 92 -6.86 -9.24 15.08
CA ALA A 92 -7.96 -10.04 15.62
C ALA A 92 -8.94 -10.51 14.52
N ILE A 93 -9.28 -9.64 13.56
CA ILE A 93 -10.10 -10.01 12.40
C ILE A 93 -9.38 -11.08 11.56
N GLN A 94 -8.07 -10.93 11.36
CA GLN A 94 -7.24 -11.90 10.67
C GLN A 94 -7.22 -13.25 11.36
N PHE A 95 -7.05 -13.25 12.67
CA PHE A 95 -7.12 -14.47 13.45
C PHE A 95 -8.47 -15.18 13.25
N ALA A 96 -9.58 -14.45 13.26
CA ALA A 96 -10.92 -15.01 13.07
C ALA A 96 -11.12 -15.64 11.69
N TYR A 97 -10.75 -14.97 10.58
CA TYR A 97 -10.94 -15.56 9.25
C TYR A 97 -9.91 -16.64 8.89
N CYS A 98 -8.81 -16.73 9.63
CA CYS A 98 -7.83 -17.81 9.52
C CYS A 98 -8.30 -19.10 10.20
N LEU A 99 -9.34 -19.06 11.05
CA LEU A 99 -9.92 -20.25 11.64
C LEU A 99 -10.40 -21.21 10.53
N PRO A 100 -10.10 -22.52 10.63
CA PRO A 100 -10.60 -23.50 9.69
C PRO A 100 -12.14 -23.52 9.70
N PRO A 101 -12.80 -23.46 8.53
CA PRO A 101 -14.26 -23.51 8.46
C PRO A 101 -14.80 -24.88 8.88
N THR A 102 -15.99 -24.90 9.46
CA THR A 102 -16.71 -26.15 9.70
C THR A 102 -17.22 -26.71 8.37
N LYS A 103 -17.43 -28.03 8.30
CA LYS A 103 -17.97 -28.67 7.08
C LYS A 103 -19.30 -28.01 6.67
N GLY A 104 -19.33 -27.46 5.46
CA GLY A 104 -20.52 -26.83 4.88
C GLY A 104 -20.62 -25.32 5.09
N GLU A 105 -19.69 -24.71 5.82
CA GLU A 105 -19.61 -23.26 5.97
C GLU A 105 -18.91 -22.61 4.77
N ILE A 106 -19.41 -21.46 4.36
CA ILE A 106 -18.80 -20.63 3.31
C ILE A 106 -17.61 -19.90 3.92
N THR A 107 -16.47 -19.95 3.24
CA THR A 107 -15.27 -19.28 3.73
C THR A 107 -15.29 -17.77 3.43
N ILE A 108 -14.52 -17.00 4.18
CA ILE A 108 -14.44 -15.54 4.00
C ILE A 108 -13.94 -15.18 2.59
N GLU A 109 -12.98 -15.93 2.06
CA GLU A 109 -12.51 -15.76 0.69
C GLU A 109 -13.59 -16.04 -0.38
N GLN A 110 -14.54 -16.95 -0.11
CA GLN A 110 -15.68 -17.18 -1.00
C GLN A 110 -16.75 -16.07 -0.89
N CYS A 111 -16.90 -15.49 0.30
CA CYS A 111 -17.91 -14.47 0.56
C CYS A 111 -17.49 -13.06 0.10
N TYR A 112 -16.22 -12.69 0.34
CA TYR A 112 -15.70 -11.33 0.12
C TYR A 112 -14.56 -11.24 -0.89
N GLY A 113 -14.02 -12.37 -1.37
CA GLY A 113 -12.82 -12.39 -2.22
C GLY A 113 -11.61 -11.78 -1.52
N GLU A 114 -10.73 -11.15 -2.30
CA GLU A 114 -9.54 -10.44 -1.79
C GLU A 114 -9.83 -8.99 -1.39
N GLY A 115 -11.04 -8.50 -1.66
CA GLY A 115 -11.41 -7.09 -1.41
C GLY A 115 -11.33 -6.72 0.07
N LEU A 116 -11.61 -7.68 0.96
CA LEU A 116 -11.46 -7.51 2.40
C LEU A 116 -10.01 -7.23 2.78
N GLN A 117 -9.05 -8.02 2.26
CA GLN A 117 -7.63 -7.86 2.53
C GLN A 117 -7.10 -6.56 1.94
N TRP A 118 -7.53 -6.19 0.73
CA TRP A 118 -7.20 -4.90 0.13
C TRP A 118 -7.65 -3.74 1.02
N ALA A 119 -8.89 -3.77 1.55
CA ALA A 119 -9.39 -2.71 2.42
C ALA A 119 -8.55 -2.58 3.71
N GLY A 120 -8.30 -3.69 4.41
CA GLY A 120 -7.50 -3.68 5.64
C GLY A 120 -6.05 -3.23 5.41
N CYS A 121 -5.40 -3.74 4.36
CA CYS A 121 -4.03 -3.37 4.01
C CYS A 121 -3.92 -1.91 3.58
N VAL A 122 -4.91 -1.37 2.85
CA VAL A 122 -4.96 0.07 2.51
C VAL A 122 -4.99 0.92 3.77
N ILE A 123 -5.91 0.65 4.70
CA ILE A 123 -6.02 1.43 5.95
C ILE A 123 -4.70 1.37 6.74
N MET A 124 -4.13 0.18 6.93
CA MET A 124 -2.86 0.02 7.64
C MET A 124 -1.69 0.73 6.95
N THR A 125 -1.65 0.75 5.62
CA THR A 125 -0.60 1.44 4.85
C THR A 125 -0.73 2.95 5.00
N LEU A 126 -1.95 3.48 4.88
CA LEU A 126 -2.21 4.93 4.97
C LEU A 126 -1.95 5.49 6.37
N LEU A 127 -2.14 4.68 7.41
CA LEU A 127 -1.81 4.99 8.81
C LEU A 127 -0.35 4.68 9.19
N ALA A 128 0.46 4.20 8.25
CA ALA A 128 1.85 3.77 8.48
C ALA A 128 2.01 2.71 9.60
N GLN A 129 1.03 1.80 9.72
CA GLN A 129 0.99 0.74 10.75
C GLN A 129 1.48 -0.63 10.25
N GLU A 130 1.76 -0.80 8.94
CA GLU A 130 2.19 -2.07 8.33
C GLU A 130 3.36 -2.75 9.06
N LYS A 131 4.43 -2.01 9.36
CA LYS A 131 5.62 -2.60 10.01
C LYS A 131 5.32 -3.09 11.43
N ARG A 132 4.45 -2.38 12.15
CA ARG A 132 3.98 -2.77 13.48
C ARG A 132 3.10 -4.01 13.37
N PHE A 133 2.16 -4.02 12.42
CA PHE A 133 1.34 -5.18 12.09
C PHE A 133 2.18 -6.44 11.83
N ALA A 134 3.14 -6.38 10.91
CA ALA A 134 3.97 -7.54 10.55
C ALA A 134 4.76 -8.12 11.74
N SER A 135 5.13 -7.25 12.69
CA SER A 135 5.87 -7.65 13.89
C SER A 135 4.94 -8.26 14.95
N LEU A 136 3.77 -7.65 15.13
CA LEU A 136 2.91 -7.85 16.30
C LEU A 136 1.63 -8.66 16.03
N ASP A 137 1.34 -9.02 14.78
CA ASP A 137 0.16 -9.80 14.42
C ASP A 137 0.14 -11.18 15.11
N PHE A 138 -1.03 -11.53 15.65
CA PHE A 138 -1.23 -12.76 16.41
C PHE A 138 -1.06 -14.01 15.54
N SER A 139 -1.57 -13.97 14.31
CA SER A 139 -1.52 -15.11 13.39
C SER A 139 -0.09 -15.34 12.91
N TYR A 140 0.65 -14.27 12.60
CA TYR A 140 2.05 -14.35 12.20
C TYR A 140 2.93 -14.82 13.34
N HIS A 141 2.65 -14.42 14.58
CA HIS A 141 3.36 -14.95 15.74
C HIS A 141 3.11 -16.46 15.91
N LEU A 142 1.85 -16.90 15.84
CA LEU A 142 1.50 -18.32 15.90
C LEU A 142 2.21 -19.13 14.82
N LEU A 143 2.25 -18.60 13.60
CA LEU A 143 2.97 -19.21 12.49
C LEU A 143 4.48 -19.34 12.77
N ARG A 144 5.13 -18.31 13.30
CA ARG A 144 6.56 -18.35 13.64
C ARG A 144 6.87 -19.40 14.72
N VAL A 145 5.99 -19.55 15.72
CA VAL A 145 6.15 -20.57 16.76
C VAL A 145 5.99 -21.97 16.18
N HIS A 146 4.97 -22.20 15.34
CA HIS A 146 4.76 -23.48 14.66
C HIS A 146 5.90 -23.86 13.72
N GLU A 147 6.47 -22.89 12.99
CA GLU A 147 7.65 -23.14 12.13
C GLU A 147 8.90 -23.52 12.94
N PHE A 148 8.96 -23.16 14.22
CA PHE A 148 10.04 -23.51 15.12
C PHE A 148 9.86 -24.90 15.75
N ASP A 149 8.67 -25.23 16.26
CA ASP A 149 8.44 -26.46 17.03
C ASP A 149 7.83 -27.62 16.22
N GLY A 150 7.22 -27.32 15.06
CA GLY A 150 6.56 -28.27 14.18
C GLY A 150 5.38 -29.02 14.80
N GLN A 151 4.83 -28.53 15.92
CA GLN A 151 3.80 -29.25 16.67
C GLN A 151 2.43 -29.09 16.01
N ASP A 152 1.84 -30.20 15.60
CA ASP A 152 0.46 -30.26 15.13
C ASP A 152 -0.44 -30.74 16.29
N GLY A 153 -1.68 -30.29 16.31
CA GLY A 153 -2.64 -30.69 17.34
C GLY A 153 -4.03 -30.13 17.11
N ASN A 154 -4.97 -30.58 17.94
CA ASN A 154 -6.29 -30.00 18.02
C ASN A 154 -6.39 -29.18 19.31
N VAL A 155 -6.59 -27.87 19.17
CA VAL A 155 -6.75 -26.96 20.31
C VAL A 155 -8.18 -26.43 20.27
N GLN A 156 -9.00 -26.81 21.25
CA GLN A 156 -10.40 -26.35 21.36
C GLN A 156 -11.25 -26.62 20.10
N GLY A 157 -11.03 -27.74 19.41
CA GLY A 157 -11.72 -28.08 18.17
C GLY A 157 -11.06 -27.54 16.90
N ILE A 158 -10.02 -26.71 17.03
CA ILE A 158 -9.30 -26.11 15.90
C ILE A 158 -8.15 -27.02 15.49
N ASP A 159 -8.15 -27.47 14.23
CA ASP A 159 -7.01 -28.15 13.62
C ASP A 159 -5.90 -27.13 13.33
N LEU A 160 -4.85 -27.18 14.16
CA LEU A 160 -3.74 -26.24 14.09
C LEU A 160 -3.03 -26.31 12.73
N LYS A 161 -2.86 -27.51 12.16
CA LYS A 161 -2.19 -27.68 10.87
C LYS A 161 -2.93 -26.96 9.74
N GLN A 162 -4.27 -27.05 9.76
CA GLN A 162 -5.11 -26.35 8.78
C GLN A 162 -5.09 -24.84 9.00
N MET A 163 -5.16 -24.39 10.26
CA MET A 163 -5.10 -22.97 10.60
C MET A 163 -3.79 -22.34 10.11
N ILE A 164 -2.64 -22.97 10.41
CA ILE A 164 -1.31 -22.52 9.97
C ILE A 164 -1.24 -22.42 8.45
N LYS A 165 -1.80 -23.40 7.72
CA LYS A 165 -1.85 -23.35 6.25
C LYS A 165 -2.63 -22.13 5.76
N ARG A 166 -3.77 -21.79 6.39
CA ARG A 166 -4.55 -20.59 6.04
C ARG A 166 -3.79 -19.31 6.37
N ILE A 167 -3.14 -19.24 7.52
CA ILE A 167 -2.32 -18.08 7.92
C ILE A 167 -1.21 -17.81 6.90
N LYS A 168 -0.52 -18.86 6.42
CA LYS A 168 0.53 -18.70 5.39
C LYS A 168 -0.01 -18.04 4.11
N VAL A 169 -1.17 -18.49 3.63
CA VAL A 169 -1.82 -17.93 2.43
C VAL A 169 -2.16 -16.46 2.63
N TYR A 170 -2.78 -16.10 3.76
CA TYR A 170 -3.15 -14.71 4.04
C TYR A 170 -1.94 -13.82 4.29
N ARG A 171 -0.88 -14.34 4.93
CA ARG A 171 0.39 -13.62 5.08
C ARG A 171 0.97 -13.25 3.72
N ASP A 172 1.05 -14.22 2.82
CA ASP A 172 1.67 -14.01 1.51
C ASP A 172 0.81 -13.06 0.66
N LEU A 173 -0.53 -13.14 0.74
CA LEU A 173 -1.45 -12.20 0.11
C LEU A 173 -1.28 -10.77 0.65
N ASN A 174 -1.29 -10.59 1.97
CA ASN A 174 -1.09 -9.28 2.59
C ASN A 174 0.25 -8.66 2.18
N ASN A 175 1.33 -9.45 2.18
CA ASN A 175 2.64 -8.97 1.75
C ASN A 175 2.65 -8.50 0.29
N GLN A 176 1.98 -9.22 -0.61
CA GLN A 176 1.83 -8.80 -2.01
C GLN A 176 1.08 -7.47 -2.11
N ILE A 177 -0.02 -7.33 -1.37
CA ILE A 177 -0.82 -6.10 -1.35
C ILE A 177 0.03 -4.92 -0.82
N PHE A 178 0.72 -5.10 0.30
CA PHE A 178 1.58 -4.07 0.87
C PHE A 178 2.69 -3.63 -0.10
N VAL A 179 3.32 -4.57 -0.81
CA VAL A 179 4.33 -4.23 -1.83
C VAL A 179 3.74 -3.37 -2.94
N ILE A 180 2.53 -3.70 -3.42
CA ILE A 180 1.84 -2.91 -4.46
C ILE A 180 1.52 -1.51 -3.92
N LEU A 181 0.92 -1.42 -2.72
CA LEU A 181 0.55 -0.15 -2.11
C LEU A 181 1.77 0.75 -1.90
N ASN A 182 2.83 0.22 -1.29
CA ASN A 182 4.06 0.97 -1.06
C ASN A 182 4.71 1.42 -2.37
N LYS A 183 4.70 0.60 -3.42
CA LYS A 183 5.23 0.98 -4.74
C LYS A 183 4.50 2.19 -5.31
N HIS A 184 3.18 2.29 -5.12
CA HIS A 184 2.38 3.40 -5.62
C HIS A 184 2.36 4.64 -4.72
N LEU A 185 2.66 4.49 -3.42
CA LEU A 185 2.62 5.58 -2.43
C LEU A 185 4.00 6.16 -2.09
N SER A 186 5.08 5.55 -2.55
CA SER A 186 6.46 6.01 -2.26
C SER A 186 6.78 7.41 -2.78
N SER A 187 6.05 7.92 -3.77
CA SER A 187 6.36 9.21 -4.42
C SER A 187 6.00 10.44 -3.59
N SER A 188 4.98 10.38 -2.72
CA SER A 188 4.53 11.52 -1.91
C SER A 188 5.21 11.64 -0.55
N ASP A 189 5.68 10.53 0.01
CA ASP A 189 6.17 10.46 1.41
C ASP A 189 7.64 10.88 1.59
N ILE A 190 8.43 10.94 0.51
CA ILE A 190 9.89 11.23 0.57
C ILE A 190 10.19 12.65 1.08
N LEU A 191 9.25 13.59 0.95
CA LEU A 191 9.46 14.99 1.29
C LEU A 191 9.16 15.32 2.78
N GLN A 192 8.66 14.39 3.60
CA GLN A 192 8.12 14.71 4.94
C GLN A 192 8.73 13.93 6.12
N ARG A 193 9.63 12.97 5.91
CA ARG A 193 10.10 12.12 7.04
C ARG A 193 11.25 12.76 7.82
N GLN A 194 10.93 13.67 8.73
CA GLN A 194 11.79 13.95 9.87
C GLN A 194 11.76 12.72 10.80
N VAL A 195 12.90 12.05 10.96
CA VAL A 195 13.01 10.90 11.86
C VAL A 195 13.05 11.40 13.30
N ARG A 196 12.30 10.74 14.19
CA ARG A 196 12.32 11.06 15.62
C ARG A 196 13.62 10.55 16.25
N GLU A 197 14.37 11.45 16.86
CA GLU A 197 15.61 11.15 17.58
C GLU A 197 15.34 10.95 19.08
N TYR A 198 16.15 10.12 19.73
CA TYR A 198 16.11 9.88 21.18
C TYR A 198 17.42 10.32 21.81
N GLN A 199 17.32 11.02 22.95
CA GLN A 199 18.50 11.52 23.65
C GLN A 199 19.23 10.37 24.37
N PRO A 200 20.58 10.34 24.34
CA PRO A 200 21.35 9.39 25.12
C PRO A 200 21.19 9.67 26.63
N PRO A 201 21.51 8.69 27.50
CA PRO A 201 21.48 8.90 28.95
C PRO A 201 22.36 10.09 29.36
N ILE A 202 21.78 11.04 30.11
CA ILE A 202 22.48 12.22 30.60
C ILE A 202 23.02 11.93 32.00
N PHE A 203 24.32 12.12 32.21
CA PHE A 203 24.94 11.98 33.52
C PHE A 203 24.48 13.11 34.46
N GLN A 204 23.80 12.76 35.55
CA GLN A 204 23.45 13.70 36.61
C GLN A 204 24.63 13.82 37.58
N ALA A 205 25.51 14.80 37.35
CA ALA A 205 26.50 15.18 38.36
C ALA A 205 25.74 15.71 39.58
N THR A 206 25.77 14.97 40.68
CA THR A 206 25.16 15.36 41.96
C THR A 206 25.79 16.68 42.40
N GLN A 207 24.98 17.72 42.57
CA GLN A 207 25.44 18.94 43.27
C GLN A 207 25.76 18.53 44.71
N ALA A 208 27.04 18.49 45.04
CA ALA A 208 27.56 18.38 46.40
C ALA A 208 27.43 19.73 47.12
#